data_AF-A0A8T5AQG8-F1
#
_entry.id   AF-A0A8T5AQG8-F1
#
_cell.length_a   1.000
_cell.length_b   1.000
_cell.length_c   1.000
_cell.angle_alpha   90.00
_cell.angle_beta   90.00
_cell.angle_gamma   90.00
#
_symmetry.space_group_name_H-M   'P 1'
#
loop_
_entity.id
_entity.type
_entity.pdbx_description
1 polymer ?
#
loop_
_entity_poly.entity_id
_entity_poly.type
_entity_poly.pdbx_seq_one_letter_code
_entity_poly.pdbx_strand_id
1 'polypeptide(L)'
;MSGKPNEIHLVELEKLHQHEEIDPEYLKELIKHIASKAVLEYAIVADEKTNVILDGEHRYNALKNLGCKMVPVVYVDYESPDIEVETWKNNYNLTKRDIIEAALAGKRFPPKTTRHMIKNEGVSVHISSIGKRVNVPLEILKSELKFIPLGTVKTAMHTDLKDVLQLYTKFLTTENVDTPLILDKKTKVLLYGYETFQALDLLSAEKAPALSVDINKVEVKTLNPQLETITKEAILEAGLKGKKLPSKSFTLLTEQVKINVPLKKLLKAEKPNKKVFNVYNGSLELLYESWPTPLVKLNSLSTSDRNVWAKLECFNPFSNSVKDRIAWYMIKESIERGELKQFLYEATSTNTGIALTSIANILGAKARLYIPMTVQKVSDIYLKVLGAEVVRLPVGLTVEAIGQVDSEAKVHGAAHLNQFENDANLKAHLKHTAREIDQQLISLGLKPSCIIGGVGTSGHMSAISIYFRAKYGDNIKIVGVQPAPNEVIPGIRRVETGMKWIHWTRFDEIIDVKKSEAIEAAIKIARKEGLLIGLSSGAVAHAFEKIAEEKGVYVLVFPDSGYKYAEQFEKYLSAQQKSR
;
A
#
# COMPACT_ATOMS: atom_id res chain seq x y z
N MET A 1 17.06 0.41 -17.32
CA MET A 1 15.69 -0.10 -17.06
C MET A 1 15.41 -1.03 -18.22
N SER A 2 15.58 -2.34 -18.08
CA SER A 2 15.26 -3.29 -19.14
C SER A 2 13.75 -3.49 -19.16
N GLY A 3 13.04 -2.77 -20.03
CA GLY A 3 11.63 -3.03 -20.28
C GLY A 3 11.48 -4.44 -20.83
N LYS A 4 10.49 -5.21 -20.35
CA LYS A 4 10.14 -6.46 -21.03
C LYS A 4 9.78 -6.10 -22.48
N PRO A 5 10.35 -6.78 -23.50
CA PRO A 5 9.92 -6.55 -24.88
C PRO A 5 8.42 -6.84 -24.90
N ASN A 6 7.60 -5.86 -25.30
CA ASN A 6 6.13 -5.88 -25.41
C ASN A 6 5.29 -5.04 -24.42
N GLU A 7 5.84 -4.18 -23.57
CA GLU A 7 5.00 -3.28 -22.75
C GLU A 7 4.69 -1.94 -23.45
N ILE A 8 3.46 -1.44 -23.28
CA ILE A 8 3.01 -0.15 -23.85
C ILE A 8 3.13 0.94 -22.78
N HIS A 9 3.97 1.94 -23.06
CA HIS A 9 4.21 3.08 -22.19
C HIS A 9 3.57 4.34 -22.76
N LEU A 10 2.88 5.09 -21.91
CA LEU A 10 2.36 6.41 -22.25
C LEU A 10 3.46 7.44 -22.00
N VAL A 11 3.89 8.08 -23.09
CA VAL A 11 5.02 9.02 -23.10
C VAL A 11 4.52 10.37 -23.58
N GLU A 12 5.10 11.45 -23.05
CA GLU A 12 4.85 12.80 -23.57
C GLU A 12 5.40 12.90 -25.00
N LEU A 13 4.57 13.36 -25.94
CA LEU A 13 4.97 13.51 -27.35
C LEU A 13 6.25 14.34 -27.52
N GLU A 14 6.44 15.35 -26.68
CA GLU A 14 7.60 16.25 -26.76
C GLU A 14 8.93 15.56 -26.37
N LYS A 15 8.88 14.37 -25.76
CA LYS A 15 10.07 13.57 -25.41
C LYS A 15 10.56 12.66 -26.53
N LEU A 16 9.77 12.47 -27.59
CA LEU A 16 10.17 11.63 -28.73
C LEU A 16 10.93 12.45 -29.77
N HIS A 17 11.94 11.82 -30.38
CA HIS A 17 12.77 12.44 -31.41
C HIS A 17 12.48 11.82 -32.78
N GLN A 18 12.25 12.68 -33.75
CA GLN A 18 11.97 12.28 -35.13
C GLN A 18 13.26 12.24 -35.95
N HIS A 19 13.47 11.21 -36.76
CA HIS A 19 14.58 11.17 -37.73
C HIS A 19 14.12 11.23 -39.19
N GLU A 20 12.81 11.16 -39.46
CA GLU A 20 12.26 11.22 -40.82
C GLU A 20 11.23 12.34 -41.00
N GLU A 21 11.17 12.85 -42.24
CA GLU A 21 10.09 13.67 -42.74
C GLU A 21 8.83 12.83 -42.99
N ILE A 22 7.70 13.50 -43.13
CA ILE A 22 6.39 12.88 -43.33
C ILE A 22 5.87 13.12 -44.74
N ASP A 23 5.09 12.17 -45.24
CA ASP A 23 4.24 12.34 -46.42
C ASP A 23 3.00 13.17 -46.03
N PRO A 24 2.81 14.38 -46.61
CA PRO A 24 1.69 15.25 -46.26
C PRO A 24 0.31 14.68 -46.61
N GLU A 25 0.19 13.90 -47.69
CA GLU A 25 -1.09 13.33 -48.12
C GLU A 25 -1.51 12.22 -47.16
N TYR A 26 -0.59 11.32 -46.87
CA TYR A 26 -0.83 10.24 -45.91
C TYR A 26 -1.09 10.76 -44.50
N LEU A 27 -0.38 11.82 -44.06
CA LEU A 27 -0.66 12.49 -42.79
C LEU A 27 -2.12 12.98 -42.72
N LYS A 28 -2.60 13.63 -43.78
CA LYS A 28 -3.97 14.19 -43.83
C LYS A 28 -5.02 13.10 -43.72
N GLU A 29 -4.82 11.96 -44.37
CA GLU A 29 -5.71 10.79 -44.25
C GLU A 29 -5.67 10.19 -42.85
N LEU A 30 -4.48 10.03 -42.28
CA LEU A 30 -4.32 9.46 -40.95
C LEU A 30 -4.94 10.33 -39.86
N ILE A 31 -4.84 11.66 -39.97
CA ILE A 31 -5.52 12.61 -39.08
C ILE A 31 -7.04 12.38 -39.12
N LYS A 32 -7.63 12.27 -40.32
CA LYS A 32 -9.07 12.02 -40.48
C LYS A 32 -9.48 10.68 -39.89
N HIS A 33 -8.68 9.63 -40.09
CA HIS A 33 -8.93 8.29 -39.58
C HIS A 33 -8.90 8.22 -38.05
N ILE A 34 -7.87 8.80 -37.42
CA ILE A 34 -7.78 8.84 -35.95
C ILE A 34 -8.90 9.69 -35.36
N ALA A 35 -9.23 10.83 -36.00
CA ALA A 35 -10.30 11.70 -35.55
C ALA A 35 -11.68 11.03 -35.63
N SER A 36 -11.96 10.27 -36.70
CA SER A 36 -13.26 9.60 -36.88
C SER A 36 -13.48 8.46 -35.89
N LYS A 37 -12.42 7.70 -35.57
CA LYS A 37 -12.49 6.61 -34.58
C LYS A 37 -12.39 7.09 -33.13
N ALA A 38 -11.88 8.30 -32.91
CA ALA A 38 -11.59 8.86 -31.57
C ALA A 38 -10.69 7.99 -30.68
N VAL A 39 -9.96 7.04 -31.27
CA VAL A 39 -8.99 6.15 -30.62
C VAL A 39 -7.75 6.04 -31.50
N LEU A 40 -6.59 5.86 -30.87
CA LEU A 40 -5.40 5.43 -31.59
C LEU A 40 -5.36 3.91 -31.61
N GLU A 41 -5.16 3.33 -32.80
CA GLU A 41 -5.21 1.87 -32.99
C GLU A 41 -3.85 1.17 -32.87
N TYR A 42 -2.74 1.89 -33.01
CA TYR A 42 -1.40 1.31 -32.96
C TYR A 42 -0.42 2.23 -32.22
N ALA A 43 0.40 1.64 -31.35
CA ALA A 43 1.49 2.33 -30.67
C ALA A 43 2.63 2.71 -31.63
N ILE A 44 3.44 3.69 -31.22
CA ILE A 44 4.71 4.02 -31.85
C ILE A 44 5.79 3.05 -31.33
N VAL A 45 6.77 2.69 -32.16
CA VAL A 45 7.97 2.00 -31.70
C VAL A 45 9.10 3.01 -31.57
N ALA A 46 9.78 3.05 -30.42
CA ALA A 46 10.89 3.95 -30.18
C ALA A 46 12.05 3.26 -29.46
N ASP A 47 13.25 3.82 -29.59
CA ASP A 47 14.42 3.38 -28.83
C ASP A 47 14.29 3.73 -27.33
N GLU A 48 14.58 2.77 -26.46
CA GLU A 48 14.43 2.92 -25.00
C GLU A 48 15.45 3.89 -24.38
N LYS A 49 16.61 4.09 -25.02
CA LYS A 49 17.69 4.93 -24.49
C LYS A 49 17.53 6.38 -24.95
N THR A 50 17.19 6.57 -26.21
CA THR A 50 17.23 7.88 -26.88
C THR A 50 15.86 8.45 -27.18
N ASN A 51 14.77 7.69 -27.05
CA ASN A 51 13.41 8.06 -27.46
C ASN A 51 13.29 8.41 -28.96
N VAL A 52 14.24 7.96 -29.79
CA VAL A 52 14.16 8.11 -31.24
C VAL A 52 13.06 7.20 -31.78
N ILE A 53 12.18 7.74 -32.61
CA ILE A 53 11.08 7.00 -33.23
C ILE A 53 11.66 6.06 -34.28
N LEU A 54 11.34 4.77 -34.19
CA LEU A 54 11.77 3.77 -35.18
C LEU A 54 10.64 3.40 -36.14
N ASP A 55 9.39 3.46 -35.66
CA ASP A 55 8.18 3.28 -36.48
C ASP A 55 7.02 4.11 -35.94
N GLY A 56 6.35 4.88 -36.81
CA GLY A 56 5.17 5.66 -36.45
C GLY A 56 5.31 7.18 -36.54
N GLU A 57 6.25 7.70 -37.33
CA GLU A 57 6.42 9.14 -37.58
C GLU A 57 5.12 9.83 -38.03
N HIS A 58 4.35 9.21 -38.92
CA HIS A 58 3.05 9.75 -39.33
C HIS A 58 2.04 9.78 -38.17
N ARG A 59 2.03 8.75 -37.31
CA ARG A 59 1.17 8.69 -36.11
C ARG A 59 1.56 9.78 -35.11
N TYR A 60 2.87 9.97 -34.88
CA TYR A 60 3.39 11.05 -34.06
C TYR A 60 2.86 12.42 -34.52
N ASN A 61 3.02 12.73 -35.81
CA ASN A 61 2.60 14.01 -36.37
C ASN A 61 1.08 14.15 -36.41
N ALA A 62 0.34 13.07 -36.68
CA ALA A 62 -1.12 13.08 -36.65
C ALA A 62 -1.65 13.40 -35.25
N LEU A 63 -1.10 12.75 -34.22
CA LEU A 63 -1.44 13.01 -32.82
C LEU A 63 -1.10 14.46 -32.41
N LYS A 64 0.08 14.95 -32.83
CA LYS A 64 0.48 16.35 -32.61
C LYS A 64 -0.50 17.34 -33.24
N ASN A 65 -0.92 17.10 -34.49
CA ASN A 65 -1.93 17.92 -35.18
C ASN A 65 -3.32 17.85 -34.51
N LEU A 66 -3.67 16.69 -33.95
CA LEU A 66 -4.91 16.51 -33.19
C LEU A 66 -4.85 17.12 -31.78
N GLY A 67 -3.75 17.77 -31.40
CA GLY A 67 -3.56 18.42 -30.10
C GLY A 67 -3.29 17.43 -28.96
N CYS A 68 -2.85 16.21 -29.27
CA CYS A 68 -2.46 15.25 -28.25
C CYS A 68 -1.18 15.70 -27.55
N LYS A 69 -1.04 15.33 -26.28
CA LYS A 69 0.13 15.56 -25.44
C LYS A 69 0.86 14.26 -25.09
N MET A 70 0.15 13.15 -25.11
CA MET A 70 0.68 11.83 -24.82
C MET A 70 0.54 10.89 -26.02
N VAL A 71 1.39 9.87 -26.07
CA VAL A 71 1.39 8.83 -27.10
C VAL A 71 1.80 7.48 -26.50
N PRO A 72 1.12 6.37 -26.86
CA PRO A 72 1.56 5.04 -26.47
C PRO A 72 2.76 4.61 -27.31
N VAL A 73 3.80 4.13 -26.63
CA VAL A 73 5.10 3.76 -27.17
C VAL A 73 5.44 2.35 -26.71
N VAL A 74 5.90 1.51 -27.64
CA VAL A 74 6.60 0.27 -27.35
C VAL A 74 8.08 0.54 -27.49
N TYR A 75 8.80 0.34 -26.40
CA TYR A 75 10.25 0.54 -26.37
C TYR A 75 11.00 -0.72 -26.80
N VAL A 76 12.09 -0.51 -27.53
CA VAL A 76 13.06 -1.55 -27.92
C VAL A 76 14.47 -1.04 -27.65
N ASP A 77 15.41 -1.95 -27.38
CA ASP A 77 16.84 -1.61 -27.38
C ASP A 77 17.32 -1.55 -28.82
N TYR A 78 17.38 -0.35 -29.41
CA TYR A 78 17.73 -0.20 -30.82
C TYR A 78 19.15 -0.69 -31.12
N GLU A 79 20.04 -0.66 -30.14
CA GLU A 79 21.41 -1.17 -30.27
C GLU A 79 21.49 -2.70 -30.30
N SER A 80 20.41 -3.42 -29.97
CA SER A 80 20.36 -4.88 -30.03
C SER A 80 20.83 -5.41 -31.40
N PRO A 81 21.68 -6.46 -31.44
CA PRO A 81 22.11 -7.08 -32.69
C PRO A 81 20.95 -7.72 -33.48
N ASP A 82 19.81 -7.94 -32.83
CA ASP A 82 18.60 -8.48 -33.48
C ASP A 82 17.86 -7.42 -34.31
N ILE A 83 18.17 -6.13 -34.11
CA ILE A 83 17.61 -5.06 -34.92
C ILE A 83 18.63 -4.66 -35.98
N GLU A 84 18.21 -4.54 -37.21
CA GLU A 84 19.02 -4.09 -38.33
C GLU A 84 18.34 -2.87 -38.96
N VAL A 85 19.14 -1.99 -39.56
CA VAL A 85 18.61 -0.90 -40.36
C VAL A 85 18.99 -1.08 -41.81
N GLU A 86 17.97 -1.10 -42.64
CA GLU A 86 18.06 -1.10 -44.08
C GLU A 86 17.57 0.26 -44.61
N THR A 87 17.76 0.51 -45.90
CA THR A 87 17.25 1.71 -46.57
C THR A 87 16.31 1.31 -47.69
N TRP A 88 15.16 1.98 -47.81
CA TRP A 88 14.20 1.68 -48.90
C TRP A 88 14.71 2.08 -50.29
N LYS A 89 15.67 3.00 -50.34
CA LYS A 89 16.29 3.52 -51.57
C LYS A 89 17.77 3.15 -51.55
N ASN A 90 18.28 2.59 -52.64
CA ASN A 90 19.68 2.13 -52.77
C ASN A 90 20.75 3.25 -52.67
N ASN A 91 20.35 4.51 -52.48
CA ASN A 91 21.25 5.67 -52.49
C ASN A 91 21.70 6.12 -51.09
N TYR A 92 21.27 5.42 -50.03
CA TYR A 92 21.65 5.73 -48.65
C TYR A 92 22.36 4.52 -48.05
N ASN A 93 23.46 4.76 -47.33
CA ASN A 93 24.11 3.75 -46.49
C ASN A 93 24.14 4.30 -45.07
N LEU A 94 23.07 4.06 -44.32
CA LEU A 94 22.84 4.61 -42.99
C LEU A 94 23.08 3.54 -41.93
N THR A 95 23.76 3.93 -40.86
CA THR A 95 23.91 3.12 -39.66
C THR A 95 22.88 3.54 -38.60
N LYS A 96 22.66 2.69 -37.60
CA LYS A 96 21.83 3.03 -36.42
C LYS A 96 22.30 4.32 -35.73
N ARG A 97 23.63 4.51 -35.70
CA ARG A 97 24.26 5.68 -35.11
C ARG A 97 23.91 6.95 -35.88
N ASP A 98 23.96 6.92 -37.20
CA ASP A 98 23.59 8.06 -38.04
C ASP A 98 22.15 8.50 -37.80
N ILE A 99 21.25 7.54 -37.57
CA ILE A 99 19.83 7.79 -37.28
C ILE A 99 19.64 8.44 -35.92
N ILE A 100 20.28 7.90 -34.88
CA ILE A 100 20.24 8.48 -33.53
C ILE A 100 20.81 9.90 -33.56
N GLU A 101 21.99 10.10 -34.15
CA GLU A 101 22.63 11.41 -34.22
C GLU A 101 21.79 12.42 -35.01
N ALA A 102 21.18 12.01 -36.13
CA ALA A 102 20.28 12.87 -36.91
C ALA A 102 19.06 13.30 -36.09
N ALA A 103 18.35 12.35 -35.46
CA ALA A 103 17.17 12.66 -34.64
C ALA A 103 17.49 13.58 -33.46
N LEU A 104 18.57 13.30 -32.72
CA LEU A 104 18.98 14.12 -31.58
C LEU A 104 19.45 15.52 -32.01
N ALA A 105 20.03 15.65 -33.21
CA ALA A 105 20.38 16.94 -33.80
C ALA A 105 19.19 17.67 -34.46
N GLY A 106 18.00 17.08 -34.47
CA GLY A 106 16.81 17.63 -35.13
C GLY A 106 16.85 17.59 -36.66
N LYS A 107 17.78 16.83 -37.25
CA LYS A 107 17.87 16.60 -38.70
C LYS A 107 16.92 15.47 -39.10
N ARG A 108 16.32 15.59 -40.28
CA ARG A 108 15.35 14.62 -40.79
C ARG A 108 15.74 14.16 -42.19
N PHE A 109 15.66 12.86 -42.40
CA PHE A 109 15.79 12.26 -43.73
C PHE A 109 14.46 12.35 -44.48
N PRO A 110 14.44 12.31 -45.82
CA PRO A 110 13.19 12.27 -46.59
C PRO A 110 12.28 11.10 -46.16
N PRO A 111 10.97 11.15 -46.44
CA PRO A 111 10.05 10.09 -46.01
C PRO A 111 10.43 8.72 -46.58
N LYS A 112 10.30 7.68 -45.75
CA LYS A 112 10.64 6.28 -46.10
C LYS A 112 12.09 6.14 -46.54
N THR A 113 13.03 6.74 -45.81
CA THR A 113 14.46 6.56 -46.07
C THR A 113 15.00 5.33 -45.34
N THR A 114 14.60 5.15 -44.10
CA THR A 114 15.03 4.06 -43.21
C THR A 114 13.97 2.96 -43.13
N ARG A 115 14.45 1.72 -42.97
CA ARG A 115 13.64 0.53 -42.78
C ARG A 115 14.23 -0.24 -41.61
N HIS A 116 13.55 -0.23 -40.48
CA HIS A 116 13.99 -0.93 -39.28
C HIS A 116 13.45 -2.36 -39.29
N MET A 117 14.35 -3.33 -39.18
CA MET A 117 14.06 -4.75 -39.22
C MET A 117 14.41 -5.39 -37.89
N ILE A 118 13.62 -6.36 -37.42
CA ILE A 118 13.91 -7.16 -36.22
C ILE A 118 13.92 -8.64 -36.59
N LYS A 119 14.88 -9.38 -36.03
CA LYS A 119 14.92 -10.84 -36.08
C LYS A 119 14.02 -11.42 -35.00
N ASN A 120 12.98 -12.13 -35.40
CA ASN A 120 12.11 -12.88 -34.51
C ASN A 120 12.13 -14.36 -34.92
N GLU A 121 12.57 -15.25 -34.02
CA GLU A 121 12.69 -16.70 -34.28
C GLU A 121 13.47 -17.04 -35.58
N GLY A 122 14.49 -16.23 -35.91
CA GLY A 122 15.33 -16.41 -37.10
C GLY A 122 14.76 -15.78 -38.39
N VAL A 123 13.57 -15.19 -38.36
CA VAL A 123 12.96 -14.49 -39.49
C VAL A 123 13.09 -12.97 -39.31
N SER A 124 13.65 -12.28 -40.32
CA SER A 124 13.73 -10.82 -40.33
C SER A 124 12.40 -10.21 -40.79
N VAL A 125 11.77 -9.44 -39.92
CA VAL A 125 10.48 -8.75 -40.18
C VAL A 125 10.61 -7.26 -39.88
N HIS A 126 9.74 -6.44 -40.46
CA HIS A 126 9.72 -5.01 -40.15
C HIS A 126 9.39 -4.76 -38.67
N ILE A 127 10.00 -3.74 -38.07
CA ILE A 127 9.85 -3.43 -36.64
C ILE A 127 8.41 -3.09 -36.25
N SER A 128 7.58 -2.67 -37.22
CA SER A 128 6.15 -2.45 -37.01
C SER A 128 5.40 -3.73 -36.62
N SER A 129 5.98 -4.92 -36.82
CA SER A 129 5.42 -6.19 -36.32
C SER A 129 5.39 -6.26 -34.79
N ILE A 130 6.27 -5.53 -34.12
CA ILE A 130 6.28 -5.32 -32.66
C ILE A 130 5.28 -4.21 -32.27
N GLY A 131 4.92 -3.35 -33.23
CA GLY A 131 3.93 -2.31 -33.07
C GLY A 131 2.60 -2.89 -32.62
N LYS A 132 2.28 -2.68 -31.33
CA LYS A 132 1.08 -3.26 -30.73
C LYS A 132 -0.16 -2.51 -31.18
N ARG A 133 -1.21 -3.28 -31.48
CA ARG A 133 -2.55 -2.72 -31.51
C ARG A 133 -2.85 -2.19 -30.11
N VAL A 134 -3.36 -0.97 -30.05
CA VAL A 134 -3.78 -0.33 -28.80
C VAL A 134 -5.19 0.18 -28.96
N ASN A 135 -5.89 0.35 -27.84
CA ASN A 135 -7.20 0.99 -27.82
C ASN A 135 -7.22 2.11 -26.79
N VAL A 136 -6.47 3.18 -27.07
CA VAL A 136 -6.36 4.34 -26.18
C VAL A 136 -7.22 5.49 -26.71
N PRO A 137 -8.26 5.92 -25.97
CA PRO A 137 -9.07 7.09 -26.30
C PRO A 137 -8.24 8.35 -26.57
N LEU A 138 -8.60 9.09 -27.63
CA LEU A 138 -7.95 10.34 -27.99
C LEU A 138 -8.05 11.38 -26.87
N GLU A 139 -9.14 11.35 -26.08
CA GLU A 139 -9.31 12.23 -24.92
C GLU A 139 -8.23 11.98 -23.85
N ILE A 140 -7.79 10.74 -23.65
CA ILE A 140 -6.68 10.40 -22.76
C ILE A 140 -5.37 10.92 -23.35
N LEU A 141 -5.15 10.75 -24.66
CA LEU A 141 -3.94 11.21 -25.34
C LEU A 141 -3.82 12.74 -25.38
N LYS A 142 -4.95 13.46 -25.36
CA LYS A 142 -5.03 14.93 -25.24
C LYS A 142 -4.75 15.42 -23.82
N SER A 143 -4.88 14.57 -22.81
CA SER A 143 -4.53 14.95 -21.44
C SER A 143 -3.03 15.05 -21.27
N GLU A 144 -2.62 15.93 -20.37
CA GLU A 144 -1.25 16.01 -19.85
C GLU A 144 -1.14 15.17 -18.57
N LEU A 145 0.00 14.50 -18.36
CA LEU A 145 0.28 13.77 -17.12
C LEU A 145 0.65 14.75 -16.01
N LYS A 146 -0.23 14.91 -15.02
CA LYS A 146 -0.04 15.84 -13.89
C LYS A 146 0.13 15.11 -12.58
N PHE A 147 0.80 15.74 -11.63
CA PHE A 147 0.88 15.26 -10.26
C PHE A 147 -0.15 15.98 -9.41
N ILE A 148 -1.22 15.27 -9.05
CA ILE A 148 -2.34 15.84 -8.29
C ILE A 148 -2.27 15.44 -6.82
N PRO A 149 -2.66 16.30 -5.87
CA PRO A 149 -2.72 15.91 -4.46
C PRO A 149 -3.72 14.77 -4.24
N LEU A 150 -3.30 13.71 -3.56
CA LEU A 150 -4.08 12.49 -3.41
C LEU A 150 -5.42 12.75 -2.70
N GLY A 151 -5.44 13.65 -1.71
CA GLY A 151 -6.64 14.03 -0.97
C GLY A 151 -7.70 14.79 -1.79
N THR A 152 -7.40 15.19 -3.03
CA THR A 152 -8.39 15.82 -3.93
C THR A 152 -9.15 14.81 -4.81
N VAL A 153 -8.69 13.56 -4.84
CA VAL A 153 -9.28 12.48 -5.64
C VAL A 153 -10.52 11.95 -4.94
N LYS A 154 -11.60 11.78 -5.70
CA LYS A 154 -12.86 11.24 -5.18
C LYS A 154 -13.11 9.85 -5.74
N THR A 155 -13.38 8.86 -4.91
CA THR A 155 -13.53 7.47 -5.36
C THR A 155 -14.98 7.03 -5.40
N ALA A 156 -15.42 6.51 -6.55
CA ALA A 156 -16.79 6.03 -6.75
C ALA A 156 -16.97 4.54 -6.45
N MET A 157 -15.89 3.79 -6.18
CA MET A 157 -15.89 2.34 -6.13
C MET A 157 -15.07 1.84 -4.94
N HIS A 158 -15.47 0.72 -4.36
CA HIS A 158 -14.66 -0.06 -3.42
C HIS A 158 -13.55 -0.81 -4.16
N THR A 159 -12.51 -1.18 -3.43
CA THR A 159 -11.37 -1.97 -3.93
C THR A 159 -11.24 -3.26 -3.13
N ASP A 160 -10.76 -4.30 -3.80
CA ASP A 160 -10.32 -5.52 -3.11
C ASP A 160 -8.89 -5.29 -2.59
N LEU A 161 -8.68 -5.51 -1.30
CA LEU A 161 -7.37 -5.32 -0.68
C LEU A 161 -6.32 -6.24 -1.30
N LYS A 162 -6.67 -7.45 -1.75
CA LYS A 162 -5.72 -8.38 -2.38
C LYS A 162 -5.11 -7.79 -3.65
N ASP A 163 -5.93 -7.15 -4.49
CA ASP A 163 -5.46 -6.51 -5.73
C ASP A 163 -4.60 -5.27 -5.42
N VAL A 164 -4.97 -4.53 -4.38
CA VAL A 164 -4.22 -3.36 -3.90
C VAL A 164 -2.85 -3.77 -3.35
N LEU A 165 -2.76 -4.88 -2.62
CA LEU A 165 -1.50 -5.41 -2.08
C LEU A 165 -0.52 -5.83 -3.19
N GLN A 166 -1.02 -6.31 -4.34
CA GLN A 166 -0.15 -6.62 -5.49
C GLN A 166 0.53 -5.36 -6.01
N LEU A 167 -0.21 -4.26 -6.20
CA LEU A 167 0.38 -2.99 -6.63
C LEU A 167 1.25 -2.35 -5.55
N TYR A 168 0.81 -2.41 -4.28
CA TYR A 168 1.57 -1.91 -3.14
C TYR A 168 2.96 -2.55 -3.05
N THR A 169 3.03 -3.88 -3.10
CA THR A 169 4.30 -4.61 -3.05
C THR A 169 5.12 -4.37 -4.30
N LYS A 170 4.50 -4.38 -5.50
CA LYS A 170 5.18 -4.04 -6.75
C LYS A 170 5.84 -2.67 -6.70
N PHE A 171 5.14 -1.62 -6.25
CA PHE A 171 5.69 -0.26 -6.17
C PHE A 171 6.83 -0.15 -5.17
N LEU A 172 6.79 -0.91 -4.07
CA LEU A 172 7.92 -0.98 -3.12
C LEU A 172 9.12 -1.70 -3.74
N THR A 173 8.90 -2.81 -4.44
CA THR A 173 9.98 -3.61 -5.03
C THR A 173 10.65 -2.90 -6.21
N THR A 174 9.86 -2.26 -7.08
CA THR A 174 10.39 -1.57 -8.27
C THR A 174 10.79 -0.13 -8.01
N GLU A 175 10.41 0.42 -6.85
CA GLU A 175 10.47 1.84 -6.51
C GLU A 175 9.82 2.75 -7.57
N ASN A 176 8.85 2.22 -8.31
CA ASN A 176 8.26 2.88 -9.47
C ASN A 176 6.76 2.64 -9.57
N VAL A 177 6.03 3.68 -9.93
CA VAL A 177 4.59 3.66 -10.18
C VAL A 177 4.38 3.64 -11.67
N ASP A 178 3.71 2.59 -12.14
CA ASP A 178 3.57 2.32 -13.56
C ASP A 178 2.16 2.40 -14.08
N THR A 179 1.18 2.78 -13.25
CA THR A 179 -0.21 2.94 -13.66
C THR A 179 -0.65 4.36 -13.31
N PRO A 180 -1.16 5.18 -14.24
CA PRO A 180 -1.69 6.50 -13.93
C PRO A 180 -3.10 6.38 -13.32
N LEU A 181 -3.52 7.43 -12.61
CA LEU A 181 -4.93 7.65 -12.34
C LEU A 181 -5.59 8.32 -13.54
N ILE A 182 -6.84 7.99 -13.84
CA ILE A 182 -7.65 8.75 -14.79
C ILE A 182 -8.82 9.36 -14.03
N LEU A 183 -8.93 10.67 -14.10
CA LEU A 183 -9.97 11.43 -13.40
C LEU A 183 -10.90 12.12 -14.38
N ASP A 184 -12.16 12.26 -13.97
CA ASP A 184 -13.04 13.24 -14.59
C ASP A 184 -12.51 14.67 -14.35
N LYS A 185 -12.37 15.43 -15.43
CA LYS A 185 -11.73 16.74 -15.44
C LYS A 185 -12.44 17.74 -14.52
N LYS A 186 -13.78 17.69 -14.46
CA LYS A 186 -14.64 18.64 -13.73
C LYS A 186 -14.76 18.27 -12.26
N THR A 187 -15.07 17.01 -11.96
CA THR A 187 -15.47 16.56 -10.62
C THR A 187 -14.33 16.00 -9.78
N LYS A 188 -13.23 15.59 -10.43
CA LYS A 188 -12.11 14.82 -9.86
C LYS A 188 -12.48 13.43 -9.37
N VAL A 189 -13.61 12.89 -9.85
CA VAL A 189 -13.99 11.50 -9.63
C VAL A 189 -13.00 10.59 -10.37
N LEU A 190 -12.48 9.59 -9.67
CA LEU A 190 -11.60 8.56 -10.18
C LEU A 190 -12.38 7.66 -11.12
N LEU A 191 -11.87 7.47 -12.33
CA LEU A 191 -12.49 6.65 -13.36
C LEU A 191 -11.64 5.40 -13.69
N TYR A 192 -10.35 5.43 -13.38
CA TYR A 192 -9.43 4.31 -13.56
C TYR A 192 -8.24 4.41 -12.59
N GLY A 193 -7.68 3.26 -12.19
CA GLY A 193 -6.53 3.19 -11.28
C GLY A 193 -6.92 3.20 -9.80
N TYR A 194 -8.04 2.58 -9.43
CA TYR A 194 -8.54 2.51 -8.06
C TYR A 194 -7.56 1.83 -7.10
N GLU A 195 -7.01 0.71 -7.52
CA GLU A 195 -6.01 -0.06 -6.77
C GLU A 195 -4.71 0.74 -6.64
N THR A 196 -4.30 1.44 -7.70
CA THR A 196 -3.14 2.35 -7.68
C THR A 196 -3.35 3.48 -6.67
N PHE A 197 -4.52 4.12 -6.69
CA PHE A 197 -4.86 5.17 -5.76
C PHE A 197 -4.74 4.69 -4.31
N GLN A 198 -5.33 3.52 -4.00
CA GLN A 198 -5.28 3.00 -2.63
C GLN A 198 -3.88 2.52 -2.25
N ALA A 199 -3.12 1.91 -3.16
CA ALA A 199 -1.73 1.52 -2.90
C ALA A 199 -0.86 2.76 -2.59
N LEU A 200 -1.04 3.85 -3.34
CA LEU A 200 -0.38 5.13 -3.08
C LEU A 200 -0.79 5.74 -1.74
N ASP A 201 -2.07 5.66 -1.36
CA ASP A 201 -2.54 6.13 -0.06
C ASP A 201 -1.90 5.33 1.09
N LEU A 202 -1.82 4.00 0.96
CA LEU A 202 -1.15 3.13 1.92
C LEU A 202 0.36 3.40 1.98
N LEU A 203 0.99 3.84 0.88
CA LEU A 203 2.38 4.30 0.88
C LEU A 203 2.55 5.72 1.43
N SER A 204 1.46 6.38 1.84
CA SER A 204 1.43 7.78 2.27
C SER A 204 1.98 8.75 1.20
N ALA A 205 1.68 8.48 -0.07
CA ALA A 205 2.00 9.40 -1.16
C ALA A 205 1.20 10.71 -0.99
N GLU A 206 1.85 11.84 -1.23
CA GLU A 206 1.21 13.16 -1.19
C GLU A 206 0.43 13.44 -2.48
N LYS A 207 0.93 12.90 -3.58
CA LYS A 207 0.39 13.11 -4.92
C LYS A 207 0.41 11.84 -5.75
N ALA A 208 -0.41 11.81 -6.79
CA ALA A 208 -0.46 10.71 -7.76
C ALA A 208 -0.28 11.25 -9.19
N PRO A 209 0.34 10.48 -10.09
CA PRO A 209 0.36 10.78 -11.51
C PRO A 209 -1.04 10.54 -12.09
N ALA A 210 -1.62 11.55 -12.71
CA ALA A 210 -3.01 11.52 -13.17
C ALA A 210 -3.20 12.20 -14.52
N LEU A 211 -4.14 11.65 -15.29
CA LEU A 211 -4.67 12.19 -16.52
C LEU A 211 -6.10 12.67 -16.26
N SER A 212 -6.50 13.81 -16.84
CA SER A 212 -7.83 14.39 -16.68
C SER A 212 -8.58 14.33 -18.00
N VAL A 213 -9.74 13.68 -18.00
CA VAL A 213 -10.58 13.46 -19.18
C VAL A 213 -12.00 13.97 -18.96
N ASP A 214 -12.71 14.33 -20.02
CA ASP A 214 -14.17 14.48 -19.96
C ASP A 214 -14.82 13.08 -20.03
N ILE A 215 -15.49 12.65 -18.96
CA ILE A 215 -16.16 11.33 -18.93
C ILE A 215 -17.15 11.14 -20.09
N ASN A 216 -17.72 12.23 -20.63
CA ASN A 216 -18.67 12.15 -21.75
C ASN A 216 -17.99 11.76 -23.07
N LYS A 217 -16.67 11.96 -23.19
CA LYS A 217 -15.89 11.68 -24.39
C LYS A 217 -15.12 10.36 -24.34
N VAL A 218 -15.32 9.57 -23.29
CA VAL A 218 -14.74 8.23 -23.14
C VAL A 218 -15.85 7.20 -23.02
N GLU A 219 -15.56 5.98 -23.45
CA GLU A 219 -16.47 4.85 -23.29
C GLU A 219 -16.33 4.26 -21.88
N VAL A 220 -17.44 3.87 -21.28
CA VAL A 220 -17.48 3.17 -19.98
C VAL A 220 -17.99 1.77 -20.24
N LYS A 221 -17.20 0.76 -19.86
CA LYS A 221 -17.60 -0.64 -19.95
C LYS A 221 -17.94 -1.17 -18.56
N THR A 222 -19.14 -1.73 -18.42
CA THR A 222 -19.54 -2.46 -17.21
C THR A 222 -18.79 -3.78 -17.16
N LEU A 223 -18.18 -4.09 -16.01
CA LEU A 223 -17.34 -5.28 -15.82
C LEU A 223 -18.07 -6.40 -15.06
N ASN A 224 -19.03 -6.04 -14.20
CA ASN A 224 -19.83 -7.03 -13.48
C ASN A 224 -21.12 -7.35 -14.26
N PRO A 225 -21.28 -8.57 -14.81
CA PRO A 225 -22.47 -8.94 -15.58
C PRO A 225 -23.76 -8.97 -14.76
N GLN A 226 -23.66 -9.02 -13.43
CA GLN A 226 -24.79 -9.03 -12.51
C GLN A 226 -25.32 -7.63 -12.21
N LEU A 227 -24.59 -6.58 -12.60
CA LEU A 227 -25.04 -5.20 -12.47
C LEU A 227 -25.72 -4.76 -13.76
N GLU A 228 -26.77 -3.96 -13.63
CA GLU A 228 -27.30 -3.19 -14.77
C GLU A 228 -26.18 -2.33 -15.36
N THR A 229 -26.35 -1.94 -16.63
CA THR A 229 -25.37 -1.10 -17.32
C THR A 229 -25.12 0.17 -16.51
N ILE A 230 -23.89 0.34 -16.04
CA ILE A 230 -23.52 1.45 -15.16
C ILE A 230 -23.41 2.72 -16.00
N THR A 231 -24.22 3.72 -15.67
CA THR A 231 -24.22 5.01 -16.35
C THR A 231 -23.08 5.89 -15.85
N LYS A 232 -22.67 6.86 -16.68
CA LYS A 232 -21.64 7.85 -16.33
C LYS A 232 -22.11 8.71 -15.15
N GLU A 233 -23.39 9.03 -15.12
CA GLU A 233 -24.05 9.78 -14.05
C GLU A 233 -23.96 9.03 -12.72
N ALA A 234 -24.23 7.73 -12.70
CA ALA A 234 -24.12 6.90 -11.50
C ALA A 234 -22.68 6.85 -10.96
N ILE A 235 -21.68 6.80 -11.85
CA ILE A 235 -20.26 6.86 -11.45
C ILE A 235 -19.93 8.20 -10.80
N LEU A 236 -20.35 9.30 -11.42
CA LEU A 236 -20.11 10.64 -10.87
C LEU A 236 -20.84 10.85 -9.54
N GLU A 237 -22.08 10.40 -9.43
CA GLU A 237 -22.87 10.46 -8.20
C GLU A 237 -22.18 9.70 -7.08
N ALA A 238 -21.82 8.43 -7.30
CA ALA A 238 -21.12 7.58 -6.35
C ALA A 238 -19.76 8.17 -5.91
N GLY A 239 -19.05 8.85 -6.82
CA GLY A 239 -17.80 9.53 -6.48
C GLY A 239 -18.00 10.83 -5.68
N LEU A 240 -19.09 11.57 -5.90
CA LEU A 240 -19.30 12.86 -5.26
C LEU A 240 -19.95 12.77 -3.89
N LYS A 241 -21.08 12.05 -3.79
CA LYS A 241 -21.93 12.00 -2.58
C LYS A 241 -22.74 10.71 -2.42
N GLY A 242 -22.75 9.84 -3.42
CA GLY A 242 -23.50 8.59 -3.43
C GLY A 242 -22.79 7.44 -2.73
N LYS A 243 -23.49 6.30 -2.61
CA LYS A 243 -22.90 5.05 -2.12
C LYS A 243 -21.88 4.55 -3.14
N LYS A 244 -20.71 4.14 -2.66
CA LYS A 244 -19.67 3.55 -3.52
C LYS A 244 -20.18 2.28 -4.19
N LEU A 245 -19.81 2.12 -5.46
CA LEU A 245 -20.08 0.95 -6.27
C LEU A 245 -19.24 -0.26 -5.79
N PRO A 246 -19.71 -1.50 -6.00
CA PRO A 246 -18.92 -2.71 -5.74
C PRO A 246 -17.58 -2.71 -6.48
N SER A 247 -16.59 -3.43 -5.98
CA SER A 247 -15.30 -3.60 -6.68
C SER A 247 -15.51 -4.17 -8.09
N LYS A 248 -14.66 -3.76 -9.04
CA LYS A 248 -14.69 -4.18 -10.45
C LYS A 248 -16.07 -3.97 -11.11
N SER A 249 -16.72 -2.85 -10.81
CA SER A 249 -18.00 -2.47 -11.41
C SER A 249 -17.87 -2.01 -12.86
N PHE A 250 -16.86 -1.17 -13.18
CA PHE A 250 -16.66 -0.63 -14.53
C PHE A 250 -15.17 -0.38 -14.85
N THR A 251 -14.86 -0.14 -16.13
CA THR A 251 -13.56 0.37 -16.59
C THR A 251 -13.72 1.33 -17.78
N LEU A 252 -12.76 2.24 -17.94
CA LEU A 252 -12.60 3.09 -19.14
C LEU A 252 -11.70 2.50 -20.21
N LEU A 253 -10.83 1.56 -19.81
CA LEU A 253 -9.76 1.04 -20.64
C LEU A 253 -9.84 -0.47 -20.69
N THR A 254 -9.77 -1.01 -21.91
CA THR A 254 -9.64 -2.46 -22.13
C THR A 254 -8.19 -2.91 -22.03
N GLU A 255 -7.22 -2.01 -22.27
CA GLU A 255 -5.79 -2.27 -22.16
C GLU A 255 -5.15 -1.40 -21.07
N GLN A 256 -4.19 -1.97 -20.34
CA GLN A 256 -3.47 -1.25 -19.30
C GLN A 256 -2.48 -0.27 -19.92
N VAL A 257 -2.62 1.01 -19.58
CA VAL A 257 -1.70 2.07 -20.00
C VAL A 257 -0.64 2.24 -18.93
N LYS A 258 0.64 2.09 -19.29
CA LYS A 258 1.73 2.23 -18.33
C LYS A 258 2.37 3.60 -18.33
N ILE A 259 2.89 4.03 -17.19
CA ILE A 259 3.75 5.21 -17.04
C ILE A 259 5.07 4.81 -16.37
N ASN A 260 6.01 5.73 -16.24
CA ASN A 260 7.26 5.49 -15.52
C ASN A 260 7.53 6.64 -14.55
N VAL A 261 7.01 6.52 -13.32
CA VAL A 261 7.12 7.57 -12.30
C VAL A 261 7.79 7.02 -11.05
N PRO A 262 9.01 7.48 -10.72
CA PRO A 262 9.69 7.04 -9.50
C PRO A 262 8.84 7.32 -8.25
N LEU A 263 8.64 6.30 -7.40
CA LEU A 263 7.78 6.38 -6.21
C LEU A 263 8.22 7.53 -5.29
N LYS A 264 9.53 7.74 -5.13
CA LYS A 264 10.10 8.84 -4.32
C LYS A 264 9.60 10.23 -4.73
N LYS A 265 9.23 10.44 -6.00
CA LYS A 265 8.69 11.74 -6.47
C LYS A 265 7.28 12.00 -5.94
N LEU A 266 6.56 10.96 -5.52
CA LEU A 266 5.16 11.00 -5.07
C LEU A 266 5.03 11.02 -3.55
N LEU A 267 6.02 10.46 -2.86
CA LEU A 267 6.07 10.46 -1.41
C LEU A 267 6.29 11.88 -0.88
N LYS A 268 5.67 12.16 0.27
CA LYS A 268 5.90 13.40 1.01
C LYS A 268 7.39 13.51 1.35
N ALA A 269 8.00 14.67 1.03
CA ALA A 269 9.36 14.95 1.46
C ALA A 269 9.45 14.80 2.99
N GLU A 270 10.53 14.19 3.49
CA GLU A 270 10.77 14.04 4.92
C GLU A 270 10.92 15.42 5.54
N LYS A 271 9.81 15.91 6.13
CA LYS A 271 9.83 17.12 6.93
C LYS A 271 10.06 16.69 8.38
N PRO A 272 11.01 17.30 9.11
CA PRO A 272 11.15 17.06 10.53
C PRO A 272 9.81 17.29 11.24
N ASN A 273 9.61 16.58 12.35
CA ASN A 273 8.36 16.50 13.09
C ASN A 273 7.66 17.87 13.15
N LYS A 274 6.47 17.98 12.55
CA LYS A 274 5.75 19.26 12.38
C LYS A 274 5.47 19.97 13.71
N LYS A 275 5.53 19.23 14.83
CA LYS A 275 5.20 19.69 16.17
C LYS A 275 6.42 19.59 17.08
N VAL A 276 7.40 20.46 16.84
CA VAL A 276 8.65 20.55 17.62
C VAL A 276 8.41 20.54 19.14
N PHE A 277 7.31 21.15 19.59
CA PHE A 277 6.92 21.24 21.01
C PHE A 277 5.79 20.29 21.44
N ASN A 278 5.39 19.33 20.59
CA ASN A 278 4.32 18.38 20.89
C ASN A 278 2.99 19.02 21.35
N VAL A 279 2.54 20.08 20.65
CA VAL A 279 1.27 20.77 20.93
C VAL A 279 0.18 20.28 19.98
N TYR A 280 -0.99 19.93 20.51
CA TYR A 280 -2.12 19.38 19.76
C TYR A 280 -3.41 20.15 20.07
N ASN A 281 -4.22 20.43 19.05
CA ASN A 281 -5.49 21.16 19.15
C ASN A 281 -6.65 20.25 19.59
N GLY A 282 -6.42 18.96 19.81
CA GLY A 282 -7.42 18.04 20.33
C GLY A 282 -6.87 16.63 20.55
N SER A 283 -7.63 15.82 21.30
CA SER A 283 -7.23 14.47 21.68
C SER A 283 -7.07 13.53 20.49
N LEU A 284 -7.91 13.65 19.44
CA LEU A 284 -7.72 12.86 18.21
C LEU A 284 -6.44 13.25 17.47
N GLU A 285 -6.11 14.55 17.44
CA GLU A 285 -4.87 15.01 16.82
C GLU A 285 -3.64 14.49 17.57
N LEU A 286 -3.70 14.38 18.90
CA LEU A 286 -2.68 13.72 19.71
C LEU A 286 -2.43 12.28 19.25
N LEU A 287 -3.44 11.55 18.77
CA LEU A 287 -3.24 10.19 18.26
C LEU A 287 -2.43 10.17 16.95
N TYR A 288 -2.95 10.78 15.89
CA TYR A 288 -2.37 10.57 14.55
C TYR A 288 -1.21 11.52 14.20
N GLU A 289 -1.09 12.68 14.86
CA GLU A 289 0.06 13.59 14.68
C GLU A 289 1.21 13.32 15.65
N SER A 290 1.07 12.40 16.63
CA SER A 290 2.18 11.98 17.49
C SER A 290 3.02 10.85 16.90
N TRP A 291 2.57 10.26 15.78
CA TRP A 291 3.35 9.25 15.06
C TRP A 291 4.54 9.87 14.32
N PRO A 292 5.69 9.17 14.26
CA PRO A 292 5.91 7.76 14.63
C PRO A 292 6.06 7.51 16.14
N THR A 293 5.64 6.32 16.60
CA THR A 293 5.98 5.86 17.97
C THR A 293 7.49 5.63 18.12
N PRO A 294 8.10 5.77 19.31
CA PRO A 294 9.54 5.66 19.49
C PRO A 294 10.14 4.31 19.05
N LEU A 295 11.32 4.37 18.44
CA LEU A 295 12.21 3.24 18.21
C LEU A 295 13.46 3.44 19.09
N VAL A 296 13.66 2.56 20.08
CA VAL A 296 14.66 2.74 21.14
C VAL A 296 15.70 1.63 21.10
N LYS A 297 16.98 1.95 21.11
CA LYS A 297 18.06 0.94 21.19
C LYS A 297 18.08 0.31 22.59
N LEU A 298 18.02 -1.02 22.65
CA LEU A 298 18.15 -1.80 23.88
C LEU A 298 19.63 -2.12 24.10
N ASN A 299 20.29 -1.37 24.98
CA ASN A 299 21.74 -1.49 25.19
C ASN A 299 22.12 -2.83 25.83
N SER A 300 21.26 -3.37 26.69
CA SER A 300 21.49 -4.65 27.36
C SER A 300 21.41 -5.87 26.45
N LEU A 301 20.81 -5.71 25.27
CA LEU A 301 20.72 -6.74 24.24
C LEU A 301 21.65 -6.49 23.05
N SER A 302 22.17 -5.26 22.91
CA SER A 302 23.07 -4.85 21.84
C SER A 302 24.54 -5.17 22.17
N THR A 303 25.35 -5.34 21.13
CA THR A 303 26.82 -5.49 21.21
C THR A 303 27.47 -4.53 20.21
N SER A 304 28.79 -4.64 19.98
CA SER A 304 29.48 -3.93 18.90
C SER A 304 28.91 -4.24 17.52
N ASP A 305 28.54 -5.50 17.29
CA ASP A 305 28.12 -6.00 15.98
C ASP A 305 26.61 -6.27 15.88
N ARG A 306 25.89 -6.24 17.01
CA ARG A 306 24.44 -6.44 17.09
C ARG A 306 23.73 -5.20 17.60
N ASN A 307 22.78 -4.70 16.81
CA ASN A 307 21.94 -3.57 17.17
C ASN A 307 20.51 -4.05 17.42
N VAL A 308 20.01 -3.94 18.65
CA VAL A 308 18.65 -4.36 19.00
C VAL A 308 17.81 -3.14 19.31
N TRP A 309 16.69 -3.00 18.62
CA TRP A 309 15.78 -1.86 18.75
C TRP A 309 14.39 -2.32 19.18
N ALA A 310 13.78 -1.59 20.10
CA ALA A 310 12.40 -1.79 20.53
C ALA A 310 11.48 -0.73 19.91
N LYS A 311 10.45 -1.16 19.18
CA LYS A 311 9.37 -0.31 18.68
C LYS A 311 8.30 -0.20 19.76
N LEU A 312 8.20 0.95 20.43
CA LEU A 312 7.40 1.14 21.64
C LEU A 312 5.99 1.63 21.30
N GLU A 313 5.07 0.69 21.03
CA GLU A 313 3.67 1.01 20.71
C GLU A 313 2.84 1.45 21.94
N CYS A 314 3.42 1.39 23.14
CA CYS A 314 2.81 1.91 24.36
C CYS A 314 2.68 3.45 24.40
N PHE A 315 3.35 4.15 23.48
CA PHE A 315 3.27 5.60 23.32
C PHE A 315 2.02 6.09 22.59
N ASN A 316 1.20 5.19 22.05
CA ASN A 316 -0.13 5.58 21.60
C ASN A 316 -0.97 6.05 22.82
N PRO A 317 -1.71 7.17 22.71
CA PRO A 317 -2.18 7.93 23.88
C PRO A 317 -3.36 7.34 24.65
N PHE A 318 -4.17 6.45 24.06
CA PHE A 318 -5.45 6.05 24.62
C PHE A 318 -5.38 4.70 25.33
N SER A 319 -5.02 3.64 24.61
CA SER A 319 -4.86 2.30 25.21
C SER A 319 -3.46 2.01 25.70
N ASN A 320 -2.52 2.94 25.49
CA ASN A 320 -1.09 2.70 25.63
C ASN A 320 -0.69 1.41 24.92
N SER A 321 -1.16 1.26 23.68
CA SER A 321 -0.88 0.09 22.86
C SER A 321 -1.01 0.32 21.37
N VAL A 322 -0.51 -0.65 20.61
CA VAL A 322 -0.63 -0.77 19.15
C VAL A 322 -2.08 -0.71 18.63
N LYS A 323 -3.08 -0.94 19.50
CA LYS A 323 -4.49 -1.02 19.11
C LYS A 323 -5.15 0.33 18.82
N ASP A 324 -4.56 1.44 19.26
CA ASP A 324 -5.10 2.77 18.94
C ASP A 324 -5.09 3.03 17.43
N ARG A 325 -4.07 2.50 16.72
CA ARG A 325 -3.96 2.61 15.26
C ARG A 325 -5.15 1.99 14.56
N ILE A 326 -5.48 0.74 14.91
CA ILE A 326 -6.55 0.00 14.25
C ILE A 326 -7.92 0.56 14.65
N ALA A 327 -8.08 0.98 15.91
CA ALA A 327 -9.32 1.58 16.40
C ALA A 327 -9.64 2.86 15.62
N TRP A 328 -8.65 3.73 15.46
CA TRP A 328 -8.79 4.94 14.64
C TRP A 328 -9.13 4.63 13.19
N TYR A 329 -8.42 3.70 12.56
CA TYR A 329 -8.66 3.36 11.15
C TYR A 329 -10.03 2.73 10.91
N MET A 330 -10.46 1.79 11.77
CA MET A 330 -11.78 1.18 11.65
C MET A 330 -12.90 2.21 11.83
N ILE A 331 -12.77 3.11 12.82
CA ILE A 331 -13.74 4.19 13.04
C ILE A 331 -13.73 5.19 11.89
N LYS A 332 -12.55 5.62 11.42
CA LYS A 332 -12.39 6.54 10.29
C LYS A 332 -13.03 5.99 9.02
N GLU A 333 -12.77 4.74 8.66
CA GLU A 333 -13.42 4.12 7.50
C GLU A 333 -14.94 3.98 7.69
N SER A 334 -15.40 3.70 8.91
CA SER A 334 -16.84 3.64 9.23
C SER A 334 -17.52 5.01 9.07
N ILE A 335 -16.86 6.10 9.49
CA ILE A 335 -17.34 7.48 9.26
C ILE A 335 -17.41 7.78 7.76
N GLU A 336 -16.35 7.46 7.00
CA GLU A 336 -16.28 7.69 5.55
C GLU A 336 -17.38 6.93 4.79
N ARG A 337 -17.89 5.82 5.35
CA ARG A 337 -19.01 5.04 4.79
C ARG A 337 -20.39 5.48 5.30
N GLY A 338 -20.46 6.40 6.26
CA GLY A 338 -21.71 6.75 6.94
C GLY A 338 -22.27 5.63 7.84
N GLU A 339 -21.41 4.69 8.23
CA GLU A 339 -21.76 3.50 9.01
C GLU A 339 -21.64 3.73 10.52
N LEU A 340 -20.83 4.71 10.97
CA LEU A 340 -20.68 4.97 12.40
C LEU A 340 -22.02 5.44 12.99
N LYS A 341 -22.48 4.73 14.02
CA LYS A 341 -23.73 5.02 14.73
C LYS A 341 -23.46 5.60 16.11
N GLN A 342 -24.53 5.99 16.80
CA GLN A 342 -24.47 6.42 18.20
C GLN A 342 -23.87 5.33 19.11
N PHE A 343 -24.08 4.06 18.78
CA PHE A 343 -23.58 2.91 19.53
C PHE A 343 -22.56 2.12 18.71
N LEU A 344 -21.47 1.72 19.38
CA LEU A 344 -20.39 0.91 18.81
C LEU A 344 -20.21 -0.36 19.65
N TYR A 345 -20.43 -1.51 19.02
CA TYR A 345 -20.35 -2.83 19.66
C TYR A 345 -19.10 -3.55 19.15
N GLU A 346 -18.34 -4.18 20.04
CA GLU A 346 -17.13 -4.93 19.63
C GLU A 346 -16.84 -6.11 20.56
N ALA A 347 -16.55 -7.27 19.95
CA ALA A 347 -15.93 -8.41 20.62
C ALA A 347 -14.42 -8.16 20.77
N THR A 348 -13.93 -8.07 22.00
CA THR A 348 -12.58 -7.54 22.20
C THR A 348 -11.77 -8.11 23.36
N SER A 349 -10.48 -7.82 23.31
CA SER A 349 -9.57 -7.86 24.45
C SER A 349 -9.40 -6.45 25.01
N THR A 350 -8.79 -6.32 26.19
CA THR A 350 -8.62 -5.07 26.91
C THR A 350 -8.15 -3.89 26.05
N ASN A 351 -7.09 -4.07 25.25
CA ASN A 351 -6.44 -2.96 24.54
C ASN A 351 -7.31 -2.34 23.44
N THR A 352 -7.92 -3.16 22.58
CA THR A 352 -8.80 -2.67 21.51
C THR A 352 -10.08 -2.06 22.11
N GLY A 353 -10.60 -2.62 23.21
CA GLY A 353 -11.74 -2.05 23.93
C GLY A 353 -11.49 -0.64 24.46
N ILE A 354 -10.34 -0.43 25.12
CA ILE A 354 -9.91 0.90 25.61
C ILE A 354 -9.76 1.88 24.45
N ALA A 355 -9.10 1.46 23.37
CA ALA A 355 -8.86 2.30 22.20
C ALA A 355 -10.17 2.75 21.52
N LEU A 356 -11.07 1.81 21.25
CA LEU A 356 -12.36 2.09 20.63
C LEU A 356 -13.24 2.98 21.51
N THR A 357 -13.32 2.69 22.82
CA THR A 357 -14.11 3.51 23.75
C THR A 357 -13.58 4.94 23.82
N SER A 358 -12.26 5.11 23.91
CA SER A 358 -11.65 6.45 23.98
C SER A 358 -11.95 7.28 22.73
N ILE A 359 -11.82 6.68 21.54
CA ILE A 359 -12.11 7.35 20.27
C ILE A 359 -13.61 7.60 20.10
N ALA A 360 -14.46 6.62 20.47
CA ALA A 360 -15.91 6.77 20.43
C ALA A 360 -16.37 7.95 21.31
N ASN A 361 -15.84 8.08 22.54
CA ASN A 361 -16.15 9.18 23.44
C ASN A 361 -15.81 10.54 22.82
N ILE A 362 -14.64 10.68 22.16
CA ILE A 362 -14.24 11.93 21.50
C ILE A 362 -15.22 12.29 20.36
N LEU A 363 -15.79 11.28 19.70
CA LEU A 363 -16.75 11.44 18.61
C LEU A 363 -18.22 11.49 19.08
N GLY A 364 -18.48 11.42 20.38
CA GLY A 364 -19.84 11.41 20.95
C GLY A 364 -20.61 10.09 20.78
N ALA A 365 -19.94 8.99 20.45
CA ALA A 365 -20.51 7.65 20.38
C ALA A 365 -20.30 6.88 21.69
N LYS A 366 -21.16 5.90 21.98
CA LYS A 366 -21.10 5.03 23.17
C LYS A 366 -20.62 3.64 22.79
N ALA A 367 -19.67 3.09 23.55
CA ALA A 367 -19.14 1.75 23.30
C ALA A 367 -19.77 0.70 24.24
N ARG A 368 -20.16 -0.44 23.68
CA ARG A 368 -20.46 -1.69 24.41
C ARG A 368 -19.47 -2.76 23.99
N LEU A 369 -18.81 -3.37 24.96
CA LEU A 369 -17.72 -4.30 24.74
C LEU A 369 -18.08 -5.67 25.27
N TYR A 370 -17.89 -6.68 24.41
CA TYR A 370 -18.13 -8.08 24.74
C TYR A 370 -16.79 -8.74 24.99
N ILE A 371 -16.57 -9.17 26.23
CA ILE A 371 -15.27 -9.65 26.71
C ILE A 371 -15.42 -11.08 27.23
N PRO A 372 -14.57 -12.04 26.80
CA PRO A 372 -14.55 -13.38 27.37
C PRO A 372 -14.35 -13.37 28.89
N MET A 373 -14.98 -14.28 29.62
CA MET A 373 -14.76 -14.45 31.07
C MET A 373 -13.31 -14.82 31.42
N THR A 374 -12.54 -15.34 30.47
CA THR A 374 -11.12 -15.72 30.61
C THR A 374 -10.16 -14.52 30.67
N VAL A 375 -10.57 -13.33 30.19
CA VAL A 375 -9.77 -12.10 30.23
C VAL A 375 -9.75 -11.54 31.66
N GLN A 376 -8.66 -10.90 32.08
CA GLN A 376 -8.53 -10.36 33.45
C GLN A 376 -9.66 -9.40 33.81
N LYS A 377 -10.08 -9.39 35.09
CA LYS A 377 -11.10 -8.45 35.58
C LYS A 377 -10.58 -7.03 35.80
N VAL A 378 -9.28 -6.86 36.02
CA VAL A 378 -8.66 -5.54 36.22
C VAL A 378 -8.90 -4.59 35.04
N SER A 379 -9.06 -5.13 33.83
CA SER A 379 -9.38 -4.33 32.64
C SER A 379 -10.77 -3.71 32.68
N ASP A 380 -11.73 -4.31 33.40
CA ASP A 380 -13.09 -3.77 33.53
C ASP A 380 -13.07 -2.42 34.25
N ILE A 381 -12.08 -2.18 35.11
CA ILE A 381 -11.92 -0.91 35.83
C ILE A 381 -11.66 0.21 34.82
N TYR A 382 -10.67 0.04 33.93
CA TYR A 382 -10.35 1.04 32.91
C TYR A 382 -11.53 1.29 31.97
N LEU A 383 -12.23 0.23 31.55
CA LEU A 383 -13.38 0.34 30.65
C LEU A 383 -14.56 1.06 31.31
N LYS A 384 -14.85 0.79 32.59
CA LYS A 384 -15.88 1.50 33.35
C LYS A 384 -15.52 2.97 33.56
N VAL A 385 -14.26 3.28 33.85
CA VAL A 385 -13.78 4.67 33.96
C VAL A 385 -14.00 5.43 32.64
N LEU A 386 -13.79 4.76 31.50
CA LEU A 386 -14.06 5.32 30.18
C LEU A 386 -15.55 5.33 29.80
N GLY A 387 -16.44 4.82 30.66
CA GLY A 387 -17.88 4.79 30.42
C GLY A 387 -18.34 3.72 29.42
N ALA A 388 -17.51 2.71 29.12
CA ALA A 388 -17.94 1.58 28.30
C ALA A 388 -18.92 0.69 29.06
N GLU A 389 -19.94 0.20 28.35
CA GLU A 389 -20.76 -0.90 28.84
C GLU A 389 -20.01 -2.22 28.61
N VAL A 390 -19.77 -2.99 29.66
CA VAL A 390 -19.00 -4.25 29.57
C VAL A 390 -19.91 -5.44 29.79
N VAL A 391 -19.98 -6.32 28.79
CA VAL A 391 -20.72 -7.59 28.82
C VAL A 391 -19.71 -8.73 28.84
N ARG A 392 -19.72 -9.55 29.89
CA ARG A 392 -18.85 -10.73 30.00
C ARG A 392 -19.55 -11.96 29.43
N LEU A 393 -18.93 -12.61 28.45
CA LEU A 393 -19.48 -13.80 27.78
C LEU A 393 -18.76 -15.08 28.20
N PRO A 394 -19.48 -16.21 28.37
CA PRO A 394 -18.91 -17.51 28.73
C PRO A 394 -18.24 -18.20 27.53
N VAL A 395 -17.34 -17.49 26.84
CA VAL A 395 -16.56 -17.97 25.70
C VAL A 395 -15.08 -18.06 26.09
N GLY A 396 -14.33 -18.94 25.42
CA GLY A 396 -12.91 -19.16 25.68
C GLY A 396 -12.04 -18.09 25.01
N LEU A 397 -12.35 -17.77 23.75
CA LEU A 397 -11.65 -16.82 22.92
C LEU A 397 -12.53 -15.65 22.48
N THR A 398 -11.92 -14.48 22.27
CA THR A 398 -12.64 -13.28 21.80
C THR A 398 -13.35 -13.49 20.46
N VAL A 399 -12.77 -14.29 19.56
CA VAL A 399 -13.33 -14.55 18.23
C VAL A 399 -14.66 -15.32 18.27
N GLU A 400 -14.91 -16.09 19.33
CA GLU A 400 -16.15 -16.86 19.51
C GLU A 400 -17.35 -15.94 19.77
N ALA A 401 -17.13 -14.71 20.24
CA ALA A 401 -18.19 -13.75 20.54
C ALA A 401 -18.74 -13.02 19.28
N ILE A 402 -18.02 -13.06 18.14
CA ILE A 402 -18.31 -12.20 16.97
C ILE A 402 -19.75 -12.36 16.47
N GLY A 403 -20.25 -13.60 16.35
CA GLY A 403 -21.59 -13.85 15.82
C GLY A 403 -22.72 -13.31 16.71
N GLN A 404 -22.54 -13.39 18.04
CA GLN A 404 -23.47 -12.81 19.00
C GLN A 404 -23.44 -11.28 18.93
N VAL A 405 -22.25 -10.68 18.88
CA VAL A 405 -22.09 -9.21 18.77
C VAL A 405 -22.72 -8.66 17.51
N ASP A 406 -22.53 -9.34 16.37
CA ASP A 406 -23.13 -8.94 15.10
C ASP A 406 -24.67 -8.96 15.14
N SER A 407 -25.24 -10.00 15.75
CA SER A 407 -26.69 -10.13 15.92
C SER A 407 -27.26 -9.02 16.81
N GLU A 408 -26.65 -8.77 17.98
CA GLU A 408 -27.10 -7.71 18.89
C GLU A 408 -26.91 -6.31 18.31
N ALA A 409 -25.80 -6.07 17.60
CA ALA A 409 -25.54 -4.78 16.95
C ALA A 409 -26.62 -4.46 15.90
N LYS A 410 -27.01 -5.45 15.08
CA LYS A 410 -28.10 -5.30 14.10
C LYS A 410 -29.43 -4.95 14.77
N VAL A 411 -29.78 -5.63 15.84
CA VAL A 411 -31.04 -5.38 16.58
C VAL A 411 -31.07 -3.98 17.18
N HIS A 412 -29.95 -3.50 17.72
CA HIS A 412 -29.87 -2.19 18.38
C HIS A 412 -29.50 -1.04 17.43
N GLY A 413 -29.31 -1.31 16.14
CA GLY A 413 -28.83 -0.31 15.19
C GLY A 413 -27.44 0.25 15.55
N ALA A 414 -26.59 -0.57 16.18
CA ALA A 414 -25.22 -0.24 16.53
C ALA A 414 -24.26 -0.59 15.39
N ALA A 415 -23.14 0.13 15.32
CA ALA A 415 -22.03 -0.25 14.45
C ALA A 415 -21.25 -1.42 15.09
N HIS A 416 -20.82 -2.38 14.28
CA HIS A 416 -19.89 -3.43 14.68
C HIS A 416 -18.70 -3.41 13.73
N LEU A 417 -17.51 -3.07 14.25
CA LEU A 417 -16.34 -2.84 13.39
C LEU A 417 -15.58 -4.13 13.08
N ASN A 418 -15.62 -5.11 13.99
CA ASN A 418 -15.04 -6.45 13.86
C ASN A 418 -13.53 -6.42 13.53
N GLN A 419 -12.70 -6.25 14.56
CA GLN A 419 -11.24 -6.13 14.40
C GLN A 419 -10.54 -7.32 13.75
N PHE A 420 -11.19 -8.49 13.69
CA PHE A 420 -10.63 -9.72 13.14
C PHE A 420 -10.86 -9.82 11.63
N GLU A 421 -11.92 -9.17 11.13
CA GLU A 421 -12.29 -9.18 9.71
C GLU A 421 -12.12 -7.83 9.01
N ASN A 422 -11.92 -6.74 9.75
CA ASN A 422 -11.85 -5.42 9.18
C ASN A 422 -10.46 -5.07 8.66
N ASP A 423 -10.34 -4.99 7.33
CA ASP A 423 -9.11 -4.68 6.61
C ASP A 423 -8.47 -3.34 6.99
N ALA A 424 -9.22 -2.42 7.61
CA ALA A 424 -8.66 -1.19 8.19
C ALA A 424 -7.56 -1.48 9.23
N ASN A 425 -7.58 -2.66 9.87
CA ASN A 425 -6.52 -3.16 10.75
C ASN A 425 -5.19 -3.33 9.98
N LEU A 426 -5.18 -4.13 8.90
CA LEU A 426 -3.98 -4.33 8.09
C LEU A 426 -3.50 -3.02 7.46
N LYS A 427 -4.44 -2.22 6.92
CA LYS A 427 -4.14 -0.93 6.29
C LYS A 427 -3.45 0.05 7.24
N ALA A 428 -3.91 0.14 8.50
CA ALA A 428 -3.30 1.00 9.51
C ALA A 428 -1.81 0.66 9.70
N HIS A 429 -1.48 -0.62 9.78
CA HIS A 429 -0.11 -1.08 10.00
C HIS A 429 0.77 -1.00 8.75
N LEU A 430 0.23 -1.19 7.55
CA LEU A 430 0.95 -0.96 6.29
C LEU A 430 1.32 0.52 6.12
N LYS A 431 0.36 1.41 6.41
CA LYS A 431 0.52 2.85 6.24
C LYS A 431 1.42 3.48 7.30
N HIS A 432 1.37 2.95 8.51
CA HIS A 432 2.10 3.47 9.65
C HIS A 432 3.15 2.49 10.15
N THR A 433 2.80 1.52 11.00
CA THR A 433 3.78 0.71 11.77
C THR A 433 4.95 0.18 10.94
N ALA A 434 4.69 -0.46 9.79
CA ALA A 434 5.75 -1.02 8.94
C ALA A 434 6.64 0.07 8.33
N ARG A 435 6.02 1.10 7.75
CA ARG A 435 6.72 2.25 7.16
C ARG A 435 7.51 3.05 8.20
N GLU A 436 6.96 3.24 9.40
CA GLU A 436 7.63 3.95 10.49
C GLU A 436 8.92 3.23 10.90
N ILE A 437 8.88 1.91 11.08
CA ILE A 437 10.08 1.12 11.40
C ILE A 437 11.16 1.33 10.33
N ASP A 438 10.77 1.25 9.06
CA ASP A 438 11.68 1.41 7.93
C ASP A 438 12.29 2.82 7.88
N GLN A 439 11.47 3.86 7.99
CA GLN A 439 11.93 5.25 8.00
C GLN A 439 12.83 5.56 9.20
N GLN A 440 12.49 5.02 10.38
CA GLN A 440 13.31 5.18 11.58
C GLN A 440 14.68 4.53 11.40
N LEU A 441 14.77 3.33 10.81
CA LEU A 441 16.05 2.67 10.51
C LEU A 441 16.84 3.41 9.42
N ILE A 442 16.18 3.86 8.34
CA ILE A 442 16.82 4.64 7.27
C ILE A 442 17.43 5.92 7.82
N SER A 443 16.75 6.61 8.74
CA SER A 443 17.27 7.82 9.39
C SER A 443 18.57 7.59 10.17
N LEU A 444 18.85 6.34 10.53
CA LEU A 444 20.07 5.90 11.22
C LEU A 444 21.09 5.26 10.25
N GLY A 445 20.80 5.20 8.95
CA GLY A 445 21.61 4.48 7.97
C GLY A 445 21.60 2.96 8.14
N LEU A 446 20.59 2.40 8.83
CA LEU A 446 20.50 0.98 9.15
C LEU A 446 19.53 0.25 8.20
N LYS A 447 19.82 -1.03 7.96
CA LYS A 447 18.90 -1.98 7.31
C LYS A 447 18.60 -3.12 8.28
N PRO A 448 17.33 -3.52 8.46
CA PRO A 448 16.99 -4.59 9.39
C PRO A 448 17.41 -5.96 8.86
N SER A 449 17.97 -6.79 9.74
CA SER A 449 18.25 -8.21 9.50
C SER A 449 17.10 -9.08 9.98
N CYS A 450 16.42 -8.69 11.06
CA CYS A 450 15.31 -9.46 11.61
C CYS A 450 14.28 -8.56 12.31
N ILE A 451 12.99 -8.86 12.14
CA ILE A 451 11.89 -8.22 12.87
C ILE A 451 11.08 -9.29 13.59
N ILE A 452 10.88 -9.11 14.90
CA ILE A 452 10.22 -10.06 15.79
C ILE A 452 9.00 -9.40 16.43
N GLY A 453 7.86 -10.06 16.39
CA GLY A 453 6.64 -9.56 17.01
C GLY A 453 5.61 -10.62 17.33
N GLY A 454 4.75 -10.32 18.30
CA GLY A 454 3.70 -11.22 18.77
C GLY A 454 2.51 -11.29 17.82
N VAL A 455 1.96 -12.48 17.61
CA VAL A 455 0.85 -12.67 16.67
C VAL A 455 -0.50 -12.73 17.41
N GLY A 456 -1.42 -11.79 17.12
CA GLY A 456 -2.76 -11.73 17.70
C GLY A 456 -3.86 -11.82 16.64
N THR A 457 -4.27 -10.66 16.11
CA THR A 457 -5.13 -10.58 14.91
C THR A 457 -4.35 -10.80 13.61
N SER A 458 -3.03 -11.05 13.69
CA SER A 458 -2.01 -10.97 12.63
C SER A 458 -1.75 -9.61 11.98
N GLY A 459 -2.68 -8.64 12.05
CA GLY A 459 -2.61 -7.36 11.34
C GLY A 459 -1.24 -6.66 11.28
N HIS A 460 -0.60 -6.37 12.44
CA HIS A 460 0.68 -5.65 12.43
C HIS A 460 1.84 -6.48 11.86
N MET A 461 1.96 -7.76 12.23
CA MET A 461 3.03 -8.62 11.71
C MET A 461 2.83 -8.96 10.24
N SER A 462 1.59 -9.13 9.78
CA SER A 462 1.29 -9.29 8.35
C SER A 462 1.69 -8.05 7.56
N ALA A 463 1.39 -6.85 8.05
CA ALA A 463 1.81 -5.61 7.41
C ALA A 463 3.34 -5.47 7.35
N ILE A 464 4.03 -5.77 8.45
CA ILE A 464 5.49 -5.78 8.52
C ILE A 464 6.06 -6.78 7.52
N SER A 465 5.55 -8.01 7.47
CA SER A 465 6.01 -8.99 6.50
C SER A 465 5.82 -8.52 5.07
N ILE A 466 4.62 -8.05 4.70
CA ILE A 466 4.32 -7.60 3.34
C ILE A 466 5.26 -6.46 2.94
N TYR A 467 5.42 -5.46 3.80
CA TYR A 467 6.27 -4.29 3.54
C TYR A 467 7.74 -4.69 3.36
N PHE A 468 8.31 -5.34 4.37
CA PHE A 468 9.74 -5.59 4.41
C PHE A 468 10.17 -6.66 3.41
N ARG A 469 9.32 -7.65 3.11
CA ARG A 469 9.60 -8.62 2.04
C ARG A 469 9.55 -7.96 0.67
N ALA A 470 8.59 -7.07 0.41
CA ALA A 470 8.55 -6.35 -0.86
C ALA A 470 9.80 -5.49 -1.08
N LYS A 471 10.32 -4.88 -0.01
CA LYS A 471 11.46 -3.96 -0.09
C LYS A 471 12.84 -4.64 -0.01
N TYR A 472 12.99 -5.69 0.81
CA TYR A 472 14.28 -6.31 1.12
C TYR A 472 14.40 -7.77 0.69
N GLY A 473 13.31 -8.39 0.21
CA GLY A 473 13.30 -9.77 -0.25
C GLY A 473 13.65 -10.78 0.85
N ASP A 474 14.60 -11.68 0.55
CA ASP A 474 15.07 -12.71 1.48
C ASP A 474 16.20 -12.24 2.41
N ASN A 475 16.65 -10.98 2.30
CA ASN A 475 17.69 -10.42 3.17
C ASN A 475 17.20 -10.07 4.59
N ILE A 476 15.92 -10.27 4.88
CA ILE A 476 15.31 -9.98 6.18
C ILE A 476 14.52 -11.18 6.69
N LYS A 477 14.71 -11.52 7.97
CA LYS A 477 13.90 -12.51 8.69
C LYS A 477 12.71 -11.86 9.38
N ILE A 478 11.52 -12.44 9.23
CA ILE A 478 10.29 -12.05 9.92
C ILE A 478 9.86 -13.19 10.84
N VAL A 479 9.84 -12.92 12.14
CA VAL A 479 9.60 -13.95 13.17
C VAL A 479 8.35 -13.62 13.95
N GLY A 480 7.41 -14.56 13.96
CA GLY A 480 6.20 -14.51 14.77
C GLY A 480 6.43 -15.11 16.16
N VAL A 481 5.74 -14.57 17.16
CA VAL A 481 5.75 -15.14 18.52
C VAL A 481 4.33 -15.47 18.95
N GLN A 482 4.13 -16.67 19.49
CA GLN A 482 2.85 -17.13 19.98
C GLN A 482 2.98 -17.82 21.35
N PRO A 483 1.88 -17.95 22.12
CA PRO A 483 1.89 -18.74 23.35
C PRO A 483 2.21 -20.21 23.05
N ALA A 484 2.99 -20.86 23.91
CA ALA A 484 3.15 -22.31 23.90
C ALA A 484 1.79 -23.04 24.05
N PRO A 485 1.69 -24.34 23.69
CA PRO A 485 0.44 -25.08 23.83
C PRO A 485 -0.10 -24.99 25.27
N ASN A 486 -1.40 -24.74 25.40
CA ASN A 486 -2.11 -24.56 26.68
C ASN A 486 -1.71 -23.33 27.53
N GLU A 487 -0.87 -22.44 26.99
CA GLU A 487 -0.51 -21.18 27.64
C GLU A 487 -1.35 -20.01 27.14
N VAL A 488 -1.56 -19.01 28.00
CA VAL A 488 -2.27 -17.77 27.66
C VAL A 488 -1.38 -16.57 27.96
N ILE A 489 -0.94 -15.89 26.90
CA ILE A 489 -0.23 -14.61 26.99
C ILE A 489 -1.16 -13.52 26.45
N PRO A 490 -1.57 -12.54 27.29
CA PRO A 490 -2.48 -11.49 26.87
C PRO A 490 -2.03 -10.75 25.62
N GLY A 491 -2.94 -10.61 24.65
CA GLY A 491 -2.74 -9.86 23.41
C GLY A 491 -2.22 -10.66 22.21
N ILE A 492 -1.78 -11.90 22.41
CA ILE A 492 -1.32 -12.82 21.35
C ILE A 492 -2.05 -14.16 21.43
N ARG A 493 -2.09 -14.90 20.32
CA ARG A 493 -2.73 -16.22 20.22
C ARG A 493 -2.01 -17.08 19.19
N ARG A 494 -2.30 -18.38 19.22
CA ARG A 494 -1.67 -19.35 18.34
C ARG A 494 -2.21 -19.25 16.91
N VAL A 495 -1.34 -19.36 15.91
CA VAL A 495 -1.68 -19.12 14.49
C VAL A 495 -2.76 -20.09 13.97
N GLU A 496 -2.75 -21.33 14.44
CA GLU A 496 -3.75 -22.35 14.11
C GLU A 496 -5.18 -22.00 14.52
N THR A 497 -5.37 -20.99 15.38
CA THR A 497 -6.70 -20.50 15.78
C THR A 497 -7.37 -19.62 14.72
N GLY A 498 -6.77 -19.51 13.52
CA GLY A 498 -7.32 -18.91 12.31
C GLY A 498 -7.31 -17.38 12.31
N MET A 499 -6.44 -16.75 11.50
CA MET A 499 -6.26 -15.29 11.44
C MET A 499 -6.33 -14.78 10.00
N LYS A 500 -7.22 -13.81 9.71
CA LYS A 500 -7.49 -13.32 8.36
C LYS A 500 -6.25 -13.05 7.50
N TRP A 501 -5.34 -12.19 7.97
CA TRP A 501 -4.22 -11.71 7.15
C TRP A 501 -2.98 -12.59 7.22
N ILE A 502 -2.99 -13.68 8.00
CA ILE A 502 -1.80 -14.54 8.14
C ILE A 502 -1.46 -15.27 6.83
N HIS A 503 -2.46 -15.47 5.97
CA HIS A 503 -2.29 -16.16 4.68
C HIS A 503 -1.61 -15.29 3.61
N TRP A 504 -1.42 -14.00 3.87
CA TRP A 504 -0.75 -13.07 2.95
C TRP A 504 0.69 -12.73 3.39
N THR A 505 1.18 -13.37 4.45
CA THR A 505 2.49 -13.12 5.05
C THR A 505 3.36 -14.36 4.96
N ARG A 506 4.68 -14.14 5.04
CA ARG A 506 5.69 -15.20 5.10
C ARG A 506 6.55 -14.98 6.33
N PHE A 507 6.32 -15.78 7.36
CA PHE A 507 7.22 -15.89 8.51
C PHE A 507 8.32 -16.88 8.19
N ASP A 508 9.55 -16.57 8.60
CA ASP A 508 10.66 -17.52 8.57
C ASP A 508 10.53 -18.52 9.74
N GLU A 509 10.00 -18.05 10.87
CA GLU A 509 9.81 -18.86 12.07
C GLU A 509 8.63 -18.34 12.90
N ILE A 510 7.97 -19.24 13.62
CA ILE A 510 6.99 -18.92 14.66
C ILE A 510 7.46 -19.59 15.96
N ILE A 511 7.75 -18.79 16.98
CA ILE A 511 8.34 -19.25 18.23
C ILE A 511 7.28 -19.39 19.31
N ASP A 512 7.22 -20.57 19.92
CA ASP A 512 6.40 -20.86 21.09
C ASP A 512 7.08 -20.34 22.37
N VAL A 513 6.33 -19.57 23.15
CA VAL A 513 6.81 -18.98 24.41
C VAL A 513 5.80 -19.25 25.53
N LYS A 514 6.30 -19.74 26.66
CA LYS A 514 5.51 -19.92 27.89
C LYS A 514 5.25 -18.59 28.56
N LYS A 515 4.16 -18.49 29.30
CA LYS A 515 3.83 -17.27 30.04
C LYS A 515 4.90 -16.89 31.07
N SER A 516 5.52 -17.87 31.74
CA SER A 516 6.61 -17.61 32.70
C SER A 516 7.84 -17.00 32.03
N GLU A 517 8.26 -17.54 30.88
CA GLU A 517 9.37 -17.03 30.08
C GLU A 517 9.11 -15.56 29.65
N ALA A 518 7.87 -15.27 29.23
CA ALA A 518 7.47 -13.91 28.86
C ALA A 518 7.54 -12.94 30.05
N ILE A 519 7.10 -13.36 31.25
CA ILE A 519 7.19 -12.55 32.47
C ILE A 519 8.65 -12.32 32.87
N GLU A 520 9.49 -13.36 32.83
CA GLU A 520 10.92 -13.29 33.15
C GLU A 520 11.66 -12.31 32.25
N ALA A 521 11.45 -12.40 30.93
CA ALA A 521 12.04 -11.48 29.97
C ALA A 521 11.54 -10.04 30.18
N ALA A 522 10.26 -9.83 30.48
CA ALA A 522 9.74 -8.50 30.80
C ALA A 522 10.41 -7.91 32.06
N ILE A 523 10.61 -8.71 33.11
CA ILE A 523 11.33 -8.30 34.33
C ILE A 523 12.80 -7.99 34.00
N LYS A 524 13.45 -8.79 33.15
CA LYS A 524 14.84 -8.58 32.73
C LYS A 524 15.01 -7.25 31.99
N ILE A 525 14.13 -6.95 31.03
CA ILE A 525 14.12 -5.66 30.32
C ILE A 525 13.87 -4.51 31.30
N ALA A 526 12.91 -4.63 32.21
CA ALA A 526 12.65 -3.59 33.20
C ALA A 526 13.87 -3.30 34.08
N ARG A 527 14.60 -4.33 34.53
CA ARG A 527 15.79 -4.17 35.37
C ARG A 527 17.02 -3.67 34.62
N LYS A 528 17.18 -4.01 33.34
CA LYS A 528 18.38 -3.65 32.56
C LYS A 528 18.24 -2.38 31.74
N GLU A 529 17.01 -2.03 31.33
CA GLU A 529 16.71 -0.89 30.45
C GLU A 529 15.85 0.18 31.14
N GLY A 530 15.26 -0.12 32.31
CA GLY A 530 14.28 0.77 32.95
C GLY A 530 12.91 0.79 32.27
N LEU A 531 12.69 -0.06 31.26
CA LEU A 531 11.45 -0.11 30.49
C LEU A 531 10.51 -1.20 31.01
N LEU A 532 9.39 -0.83 31.62
CA LEU A 532 8.37 -1.77 32.05
C LEU A 532 7.44 -2.15 30.87
N ILE A 533 7.82 -3.22 30.16
CA ILE A 533 7.14 -3.70 28.95
C ILE A 533 6.02 -4.70 29.26
N GLY A 534 5.02 -4.80 28.38
CA GLY A 534 3.91 -5.75 28.52
C GLY A 534 4.30 -7.21 28.31
N LEU A 535 3.41 -8.15 28.65
CA LEU A 535 3.70 -9.58 28.60
C LEU A 535 3.97 -10.11 27.18
N SER A 536 3.20 -9.64 26.19
CA SER A 536 3.48 -9.98 24.78
C SER A 536 4.83 -9.44 24.30
N SER A 537 5.27 -8.29 24.83
CA SER A 537 6.60 -7.73 24.57
C SER A 537 7.70 -8.57 25.24
N GLY A 538 7.46 -9.06 26.45
CA GLY A 538 8.35 -10.01 27.12
C GLY A 538 8.50 -11.32 26.34
N ALA A 539 7.41 -11.84 25.76
CA ALA A 539 7.47 -13.00 24.89
C ALA A 539 8.35 -12.75 23.65
N VAL A 540 8.24 -11.56 23.04
CA VAL A 540 9.09 -11.13 21.92
C VAL A 540 10.56 -11.01 22.33
N ALA A 541 10.85 -10.44 23.50
CA ALA A 541 12.21 -10.34 24.02
C ALA A 541 12.81 -11.73 24.30
N HIS A 542 12.02 -12.66 24.86
CA HIS A 542 12.45 -14.04 25.07
C HIS A 542 12.72 -14.77 23.76
N ALA A 543 11.84 -14.62 22.79
CA ALA A 543 12.01 -15.19 21.45
C ALA A 543 13.30 -14.68 20.80
N PHE A 544 13.58 -13.37 20.90
CA PHE A 544 14.85 -12.80 20.46
C PHE A 544 16.05 -13.48 21.12
N GLU A 545 16.04 -13.67 22.44
CA GLU A 545 17.15 -14.31 23.16
C GLU A 545 17.41 -15.75 22.70
N LYS A 546 16.39 -16.45 22.19
CA LYS A 546 16.52 -17.80 21.61
C LYS A 546 17.17 -17.80 20.21
N ILE A 547 16.92 -16.77 19.39
CA ILE A 547 17.31 -16.78 17.96
C ILE A 547 18.36 -15.73 17.58
N ALA A 548 18.77 -14.88 18.52
CA ALA A 548 19.71 -13.81 18.23
C ALA A 548 21.06 -14.38 17.78
N GLU A 549 21.52 -13.93 16.61
CA GLU A 549 22.87 -14.20 16.13
C GLU A 549 23.84 -13.16 16.72
N GLU A 550 25.14 -13.32 16.49
CA GLU A 550 26.17 -12.41 17.02
C GLU A 550 26.13 -11.02 16.36
N LYS A 551 25.60 -10.93 15.13
CA LYS A 551 25.59 -9.71 14.31
C LYS A 551 24.21 -9.42 13.77
N GLY A 552 23.97 -8.15 13.42
CA GLY A 552 22.79 -7.75 12.67
C GLY A 552 21.94 -6.69 13.36
N VAL A 553 20.90 -6.24 12.67
CA VAL A 553 19.97 -5.23 13.15
C VAL A 553 18.61 -5.87 13.41
N TYR A 554 18.19 -5.87 14.66
CA TYR A 554 16.96 -6.49 15.14
C TYR A 554 15.94 -5.43 15.54
N VAL A 555 14.68 -5.62 15.17
CA VAL A 555 13.56 -4.82 15.68
C VAL A 555 12.58 -5.71 16.44
N LEU A 556 12.35 -5.38 17.70
CA LEU A 556 11.38 -6.02 18.58
C LEU A 556 10.14 -5.14 18.68
N VAL A 557 8.98 -5.64 18.26
CA VAL A 557 7.73 -4.89 18.35
C VAL A 557 7.13 -5.09 19.73
N PHE A 558 7.10 -4.03 20.55
CA PHE A 558 6.55 -4.04 21.91
C PHE A 558 5.15 -3.43 21.93
N PRO A 559 4.08 -4.25 21.96
CA PRO A 559 2.73 -3.77 21.66
C PRO A 559 2.13 -2.87 22.72
N ASP A 560 2.54 -2.99 23.99
CA ASP A 560 1.98 -2.26 25.12
C ASP A 560 2.88 -2.22 26.37
N SER A 561 2.39 -1.58 27.43
CA SER A 561 3.12 -1.37 28.69
C SER A 561 2.83 -2.41 29.77
N GLY A 562 3.84 -2.70 30.59
CA GLY A 562 3.79 -3.61 31.73
C GLY A 562 2.92 -3.12 32.89
N TYR A 563 2.62 -1.81 32.99
CA TYR A 563 1.76 -1.28 34.07
C TYR A 563 0.37 -1.92 34.11
N LYS A 564 -0.11 -2.47 32.99
CA LYS A 564 -1.40 -3.18 32.88
C LYS A 564 -1.38 -4.59 33.45
N TYR A 565 -0.21 -5.10 33.83
CA TYR A 565 0.00 -6.51 34.19
C TYR A 565 0.55 -6.70 35.61
N ALA A 566 0.29 -5.74 36.51
CA ALA A 566 0.76 -5.77 37.90
C ALA A 566 0.38 -7.08 38.63
N GLU A 567 -0.86 -7.56 38.47
CA GLU A 567 -1.31 -8.82 39.08
C GLU A 567 -0.50 -10.04 38.59
N GLN A 568 -0.07 -10.05 37.32
CA GLN A 568 0.72 -11.16 36.79
C GLN A 568 2.14 -11.12 37.34
N PHE A 569 2.72 -9.93 37.46
CA PHE A 569 4.03 -9.75 38.08
C PHE A 569 4.00 -10.13 39.57
N GLU A 570 2.99 -9.69 40.32
CA GLU A 570 2.80 -10.03 41.72
C GLU A 570 2.71 -11.55 41.93
N LYS A 571 1.83 -12.22 41.18
CA LYS A 571 1.66 -13.68 41.25
C LYS A 571 2.97 -14.42 40.97
N TYR A 572 3.70 -13.99 39.95
CA TYR A 572 4.97 -14.60 39.57
C TYR A 572 6.05 -14.40 40.64
N LEU A 573 6.23 -13.18 41.15
CA LEU A 573 7.23 -12.86 42.17
C LEU A 573 6.92 -13.57 43.50
N SER A 574 5.65 -13.65 43.87
CA SER A 574 5.21 -14.37 45.07
C SER A 574 5.48 -15.87 44.98
N ALA A 575 5.30 -16.47 43.80
CA ALA A 575 5.63 -17.88 43.56
C ALA A 575 7.14 -18.13 43.68
N GLN A 576 7.98 -17.24 43.14
CA GLN A 576 9.44 -17.34 43.26
C GLN A 576 9.93 -17.23 44.71
N GLN A 577 9.30 -16.38 45.53
CA GLN A 577 9.63 -16.26 46.95
C GLN A 577 9.30 -17.53 47.75
N LYS A 578 8.24 -18.26 47.39
CA LYS A 578 7.87 -19.53 48.05
C LYS A 578 8.78 -20.71 47.66
N SER A 579 9.49 -20.60 46.54
CA SER A 579 10.43 -21.62 46.05
C SER A 579 11.87 -21.42 46.51
N ARG A 580 12.15 -20.30 47.20
CA ARG A 580 13.42 -19.99 47.86
C ARG A 580 13.27 -20.21 49.35
#